data_AF-L2G2Y2-F1
#
_entry.id   AF-L2G2Y2-F1
#
_cell.length_a   1.000
_cell.length_b   1.000
_cell.length_c   1.000
_cell.angle_alpha   90.00
_cell.angle_beta   90.00
_cell.angle_gamma   90.00
#
_symmetry.space_group_name_H-M   'P 1'
#
loop_
_entity.id
_entity.type
_entity.pdbx_description
1 polymer ?
#
loop_
_entity_poly.entity_id
_entity_poly.type
_entity_poly.pdbx_seq_one_letter_code
_entity_poly.pdbx_strand_id
1 'polypeptide(L)'
;MIYIPPHSPLPGTHPSVPGFLHPYPTAIINYRWSAPDSTPPDASGEPSFTTPLQWPTPIHDILAGYTWITENLRPESTSRRDLYVYSSHAGASLAASLALTESHHHERVAVRGLVAWNGIYNWSMFLPDHRINKPATPRGRKLPSRPKEGSALHALQMEMTDLFRKPADLFDNFASPSLFFQTSGMLPPSTFTQAAVMTEMLNRMSSLTSGGSVSDLLAATGSAFTAPRRSALMFPPRKSTLKLPASLLLHDSPPLQTTKRGKRRAAGHTFEAQASELASLMRKSLEKLEFKSRLQWDEDFDAETEAERRVKLVDVGDNEYLQLGERGQEVITRWLEDRFES
;
A
#
# COMPACT_ATOMS: atom_id res chain seq x y z
N MET A 1 -18.35 -9.06 3.68
CA MET A 1 -17.36 -8.06 3.23
C MET A 1 -16.98 -7.16 4.38
N ILE A 2 -15.72 -6.74 4.44
CA ILE A 2 -15.25 -5.59 5.23
C ILE A 2 -14.93 -4.48 4.24
N TYR A 3 -15.54 -3.31 4.39
CA TYR A 3 -15.23 -2.12 3.61
C TYR A 3 -14.46 -1.13 4.48
N ILE A 4 -13.27 -0.75 4.02
CA ILE A 4 -12.48 0.32 4.60
C ILE A 4 -12.57 1.52 3.64
N PRO A 5 -13.15 2.66 4.05
CA PRO A 5 -13.30 3.82 3.19
C PRO A 5 -11.96 4.36 2.65
N PRO A 6 -11.94 5.02 1.48
CA PRO A 6 -10.70 5.52 0.90
C PRO A 6 -10.00 6.59 1.75
N HIS A 7 -10.77 7.37 2.52
CA HIS A 7 -10.31 8.42 3.43
C HIS A 7 -11.09 8.36 4.74
N SER A 8 -10.56 8.99 5.78
CA SER A 8 -11.27 9.20 7.05
C SER A 8 -12.58 9.95 6.79
N PRO A 9 -13.76 9.39 7.14
CA PRO A 9 -15.02 10.08 6.96
C PRO A 9 -15.12 11.28 7.90
N LEU A 10 -15.83 12.33 7.47
CA LEU A 10 -16.15 13.46 8.35
C LEU A 10 -17.06 12.97 9.50
N PRO A 11 -16.88 13.49 10.72
CA PRO A 11 -17.75 13.15 11.84
C PRO A 11 -19.23 13.34 11.47
N GLY A 12 -20.05 12.32 11.74
CA GLY A 12 -21.49 12.32 11.45
C GLY A 12 -21.86 12.02 9.98
N THR A 13 -20.89 11.73 9.12
CA THR A 13 -21.14 11.31 7.73
C THR A 13 -20.95 9.81 7.55
N HIS A 14 -21.73 9.21 6.65
CA HIS A 14 -21.59 7.81 6.28
C HIS A 14 -20.93 7.70 4.90
N PRO A 15 -19.85 6.91 4.75
CA PRO A 15 -19.24 6.71 3.44
C PRO A 15 -20.21 5.95 2.53
N SER A 16 -20.28 6.36 1.28
CA SER A 16 -21.05 5.64 0.26
C SER A 16 -20.44 4.24 0.06
N VAL A 17 -21.29 3.22 0.10
CA VAL A 17 -20.90 1.83 -0.17
C VAL A 17 -20.91 1.63 -1.69
N PRO A 18 -19.81 1.13 -2.29
CA PRO A 18 -19.79 0.81 -3.72
C PRO A 18 -20.87 -0.21 -4.11
N GLY A 19 -21.50 -0.01 -5.26
CA GLY A 19 -22.65 -0.81 -5.71
C GLY A 19 -22.37 -2.32 -5.78
N PHE A 20 -21.17 -2.72 -6.21
CA PHE A 20 -20.76 -4.13 -6.27
C PHE A 20 -20.64 -4.81 -4.89
N LEU A 21 -20.68 -4.06 -3.78
CA LEU A 21 -20.70 -4.62 -2.43
C LEU A 21 -22.13 -4.85 -1.90
N HIS A 22 -23.15 -4.23 -2.50
CA HIS A 22 -24.54 -4.36 -2.05
C HIS A 22 -25.08 -5.79 -1.99
N PRO A 23 -24.70 -6.73 -2.88
CA PRO A 23 -25.13 -8.11 -2.78
C PRO A 23 -24.64 -8.85 -1.53
N TYR A 24 -23.63 -8.31 -0.82
CA TYR A 24 -22.98 -8.99 0.29
C TYR A 24 -23.20 -8.27 1.62
N PRO A 25 -23.37 -9.00 2.75
CA PRO A 25 -23.31 -8.41 4.08
C PRO A 25 -21.99 -7.67 4.27
N THR A 26 -22.06 -6.35 4.43
CA THR A 26 -20.88 -5.48 4.45
C THR A 26 -20.78 -4.74 5.77
N ALA A 27 -19.71 -5.00 6.51
CA ALA A 27 -19.31 -4.21 7.67
C ALA A 27 -18.37 -3.08 7.21
N ILE A 28 -18.63 -1.85 7.64
CA ILE A 28 -17.79 -0.70 7.31
C ILE A 28 -16.95 -0.36 8.54
N ILE A 29 -15.63 -0.30 8.40
CA ILE A 29 -14.74 0.15 9.46
C ILE A 29 -14.28 1.57 9.14
N ASN A 30 -14.93 2.55 9.77
CA ASN A 30 -14.50 3.93 9.74
C ASN A 30 -13.27 4.09 10.63
N TYR A 31 -12.25 4.80 10.15
CA TYR A 31 -11.01 5.06 10.88
C TYR A 31 -10.73 6.56 10.90
N ARG A 32 -9.95 7.01 11.88
CA ARG A 32 -9.50 8.39 12.00
C ARG A 32 -8.11 8.53 11.41
N TRP A 33 -7.98 9.41 10.43
CA TRP A 33 -6.68 9.77 9.85
C TRP A 33 -6.71 11.19 9.33
N SER A 34 -6.15 12.13 10.08
CA SER A 34 -6.19 13.54 9.72
C SER A 34 -5.02 14.32 10.30
N ALA A 35 -4.85 15.54 9.77
CA ALA A 35 -3.96 16.55 10.33
C ALA A 35 -4.24 16.77 11.82
N PRO A 36 -3.24 17.21 12.60
CA PRO A 36 -3.47 17.66 13.97
C PRO A 36 -4.38 18.90 13.94
N ASP A 37 -5.41 18.91 14.78
CA ASP A 37 -6.27 20.07 14.94
C ASP A 37 -5.43 21.26 15.39
N SER A 38 -5.50 22.36 14.64
CA SER A 38 -4.97 23.66 15.05
C SER A 38 -5.88 24.28 16.11
N THR A 39 -6.13 23.58 17.22
CA THR A 39 -6.85 24.17 18.35
C THR A 39 -5.91 25.18 19.03
N PRO A 40 -6.26 26.47 19.10
CA PRO A 40 -5.54 27.40 19.96
C PRO A 40 -5.65 26.90 21.41
N PRO A 41 -4.64 27.11 22.27
CA PRO A 41 -4.73 26.73 23.66
C PRO A 41 -5.97 27.37 24.27
N ASP A 42 -6.85 26.54 24.84
CA ASP A 42 -8.04 27.02 25.54
C ASP A 42 -7.61 28.05 26.60
N ALA A 43 -8.38 29.14 26.70
CA ALA A 43 -8.14 30.21 27.68
C ALA A 43 -8.25 29.75 29.15
N SER A 44 -8.62 28.48 29.39
CA SER A 44 -8.71 27.83 30.70
C SER A 44 -7.38 27.31 31.23
N GLY A 45 -6.30 27.26 30.43
CA GLY A 45 -4.98 26.77 30.87
C GLY A 45 -4.94 25.27 31.19
N GLU A 46 -6.04 24.56 30.99
CA GLU A 46 -6.12 23.10 31.11
C GLU A 46 -5.61 22.46 29.81
N PRO A 47 -4.71 21.47 29.86
CA PRO A 47 -4.28 20.75 28.68
C PRO A 47 -5.46 20.00 28.09
N SER A 48 -6.08 20.53 27.03
CA SER A 48 -7.01 19.79 26.20
C SER A 48 -6.25 18.61 25.59
N PHE A 49 -6.51 17.40 26.11
CA PHE A 49 -5.90 16.17 25.61
C PHE A 49 -6.52 15.82 24.26
N THR A 50 -6.05 16.47 23.19
CA THR A 50 -6.42 16.09 21.83
C THR A 50 -5.50 14.94 21.40
N THR A 51 -6.06 13.76 21.21
CA THR A 51 -5.30 12.61 20.71
C THR A 51 -4.92 12.90 19.24
N PRO A 52 -3.63 12.88 18.86
CA PRO A 52 -3.24 13.11 17.48
C PRO A 52 -3.90 12.05 16.56
N LEU A 53 -4.62 12.51 15.54
CA LEU A 53 -5.29 11.63 14.57
C LEU A 53 -4.38 11.19 13.41
N GLN A 54 -3.08 11.45 13.54
CA GLN A 54 -2.04 11.02 12.59
C GLN A 54 -1.66 9.55 12.83
N TRP A 55 -0.81 8.98 11.97
CA TRP A 55 -0.25 7.65 12.17
C TRP A 55 0.33 7.46 13.61
N PRO A 56 0.04 6.36 14.34
CA PRO A 56 -0.60 5.10 13.92
C PRO A 56 -2.10 4.98 14.28
N THR A 57 -2.79 6.06 14.65
CA THR A 57 -4.23 6.04 15.00
C THR A 57 -5.11 5.25 14.01
N PRO A 58 -5.01 5.42 12.68
CA PRO A 58 -5.88 4.69 11.75
C PRO A 58 -5.75 3.18 11.81
N ILE A 59 -4.53 2.62 11.97
CA ILE A 59 -4.38 1.17 12.02
C ILE A 59 -4.96 0.60 13.33
N HIS A 60 -4.88 1.33 14.43
CA HIS A 60 -5.51 0.93 15.69
C HIS A 60 -7.04 0.90 15.58
N ASP A 61 -7.63 1.90 14.91
CA ASP A 61 -9.08 1.92 14.66
C ASP A 61 -9.52 0.72 13.80
N ILE A 62 -8.74 0.41 12.76
CA ILE A 62 -9.00 -0.74 11.88
C ILE A 62 -8.94 -2.07 12.63
N LEU A 63 -7.90 -2.27 13.45
CA LEU A 63 -7.74 -3.48 14.25
C LEU A 63 -8.86 -3.60 15.30
N ALA A 64 -9.21 -2.50 15.98
CA ALA A 64 -10.32 -2.50 16.93
C ALA A 64 -11.65 -2.88 16.27
N GLY A 65 -11.95 -2.33 15.09
CA GLY A 65 -13.14 -2.68 14.31
C GLY A 65 -13.12 -4.14 13.85
N TYR A 66 -11.97 -4.64 13.42
CA TYR A 66 -11.82 -6.04 13.02
C TYR A 66 -12.00 -7.01 14.19
N THR A 67 -11.39 -6.73 15.35
CA THR A 67 -11.58 -7.50 16.58
C THR A 67 -13.06 -7.52 16.96
N TRP A 68 -13.73 -6.36 16.94
CA TRP A 68 -15.16 -6.31 17.23
C TRP A 68 -15.98 -7.20 16.29
N ILE A 69 -15.75 -7.12 14.97
CA ILE A 69 -16.42 -7.96 13.98
C ILE A 69 -16.17 -9.44 14.27
N THR A 70 -14.91 -9.81 14.48
CA THR A 70 -14.55 -11.21 14.66
C THR A 70 -14.98 -11.76 16.01
N GLU A 71 -15.23 -10.95 17.03
CA GLU A 71 -15.75 -11.41 18.32
C GLU A 71 -17.28 -11.47 18.36
N ASN A 72 -17.97 -10.51 17.72
CA ASN A 72 -19.41 -10.33 17.86
C ASN A 72 -20.22 -10.93 16.70
N LEU A 73 -19.62 -11.09 15.51
CA LEU A 73 -20.30 -11.61 14.32
C LEU A 73 -19.89 -13.05 13.98
N ARG A 74 -19.37 -13.80 14.96
CA ARG A 74 -19.08 -15.24 14.80
C ARG A 74 -20.40 -16.01 14.64
N PRO A 75 -20.49 -16.95 13.67
CA PRO A 75 -21.61 -17.87 13.63
C PRO A 75 -21.71 -18.69 14.93
N GLU A 76 -22.94 -18.94 15.40
CA GLU A 76 -23.18 -19.80 16.57
C GLU A 76 -22.81 -21.28 16.30
N SER A 77 -22.84 -21.69 15.02
CA SER A 77 -22.48 -23.05 14.60
C SER A 77 -20.97 -23.21 14.38
N THR A 78 -20.53 -24.44 14.13
CA THR A 78 -19.13 -24.72 13.73
C THR A 78 -18.76 -24.24 12.33
N SER A 79 -19.60 -23.42 11.70
CA SER A 79 -19.38 -22.90 10.35
C SER A 79 -18.22 -21.92 10.30
N ARG A 80 -17.52 -21.91 9.17
CA ARG A 80 -16.49 -20.92 8.86
C ARG A 80 -17.14 -19.69 8.24
N ARG A 81 -16.57 -18.52 8.50
CA ARG A 81 -16.96 -17.26 7.87
C ARG A 81 -15.72 -16.59 7.30
N ASP A 82 -15.60 -16.70 5.99
CA ASP A 82 -14.50 -16.09 5.26
C ASP A 82 -14.76 -14.60 5.07
N LEU A 83 -13.79 -13.79 5.49
CA LEU A 83 -13.87 -12.34 5.41
C LEU A 83 -13.03 -11.85 4.23
N TYR A 84 -13.63 -11.01 3.39
CA TYR A 84 -12.96 -10.35 2.27
C TYR A 84 -12.95 -8.85 2.53
N VAL A 85 -11.78 -8.22 2.38
CA VAL A 85 -11.57 -6.81 2.65
C VAL A 85 -11.51 -6.06 1.33
N TYR A 86 -12.29 -4.98 1.19
CA TYR A 86 -12.23 -4.05 0.07
C TYR A 86 -11.83 -2.65 0.53
N SER A 87 -10.95 -2.00 -0.23
CA SER A 87 -10.66 -0.57 -0.07
C SER A 87 -10.02 0.05 -1.31
N SER A 88 -9.80 1.37 -1.29
CA SER A 88 -9.06 2.10 -2.31
C SER A 88 -8.18 3.21 -1.71
N HIS A 89 -7.26 3.76 -2.50
CA HIS A 89 -6.45 4.93 -2.13
C HIS A 89 -5.69 4.77 -0.80
N ALA A 90 -5.81 5.72 0.15
CA ALA A 90 -5.15 5.63 1.44
C ALA A 90 -5.66 4.45 2.26
N GLY A 91 -6.97 4.19 2.25
CA GLY A 91 -7.59 3.05 2.94
C GLY A 91 -7.07 1.69 2.45
N ALA A 92 -6.63 1.57 1.19
CA ALA A 92 -6.05 0.33 0.68
C ALA A 92 -4.73 -0.06 1.35
N SER A 93 -3.98 0.91 1.90
CA SER A 93 -2.81 0.61 2.74
C SER A 93 -3.22 -0.15 4.00
N LEU A 94 -4.26 0.35 4.68
CA LEU A 94 -4.82 -0.24 5.90
C LEU A 94 -5.45 -1.60 5.61
N ALA A 95 -6.19 -1.72 4.51
CA ALA A 95 -6.80 -2.97 4.07
C ALA A 95 -5.76 -4.05 3.73
N ALA A 96 -4.68 -3.67 3.05
CA ALA A 96 -3.58 -4.58 2.74
C ALA A 96 -2.89 -5.03 4.02
N SER A 97 -2.60 -4.13 4.95
CA SER A 97 -2.00 -4.47 6.24
C SER A 97 -2.89 -5.41 7.04
N LEU A 98 -4.19 -5.10 7.18
CA LEU A 98 -5.16 -5.98 7.83
C LEU A 98 -5.20 -7.36 7.17
N ALA A 99 -5.25 -7.44 5.85
CA ALA A 99 -5.32 -8.72 5.15
C ALA A 99 -4.02 -9.53 5.29
N LEU A 100 -2.86 -8.89 5.29
CA LEU A 100 -1.57 -9.57 5.45
C LEU A 100 -1.36 -10.08 6.88
N THR A 101 -1.87 -9.38 7.89
CA THR A 101 -1.68 -9.79 9.30
C THR A 101 -2.82 -10.60 9.88
N GLU A 102 -4.03 -10.56 9.30
CA GLU A 102 -5.21 -11.26 9.83
C GLU A 102 -5.67 -12.45 8.96
N SER A 103 -4.84 -12.89 8.01
CA SER A 103 -5.10 -14.08 7.19
C SER A 103 -4.74 -15.39 7.89
N HIS A 104 -5.43 -15.67 8.99
CA HIS A 104 -5.32 -16.92 9.75
C HIS A 104 -6.24 -18.01 9.17
N HIS A 105 -5.73 -18.80 8.21
CA HIS A 105 -6.54 -19.81 7.50
C HIS A 105 -7.09 -20.96 8.37
N HIS A 106 -6.48 -21.19 9.54
CA HIS A 106 -6.93 -22.19 10.51
C HIS A 106 -8.10 -21.68 11.36
N GLU A 107 -8.21 -20.36 11.53
CA GLU A 107 -9.30 -19.73 12.29
C GLU A 107 -10.63 -19.86 11.55
N ARG A 108 -11.73 -19.93 12.31
CA ARG A 108 -13.07 -20.05 11.71
C ARG A 108 -13.53 -18.76 11.05
N VAL A 109 -13.17 -17.63 11.64
CA VAL A 109 -13.51 -16.30 11.15
C VAL A 109 -12.22 -15.53 11.00
N ALA A 110 -11.79 -15.31 9.76
CA ALA A 110 -10.56 -14.58 9.48
C ALA A 110 -10.54 -14.05 8.04
N VAL A 111 -9.59 -13.16 7.75
CA VAL A 111 -9.45 -12.61 6.40
C VAL A 111 -8.96 -13.70 5.45
N ARG A 112 -9.59 -13.81 4.27
CA ARG A 112 -9.21 -14.74 3.19
C ARG A 112 -8.81 -14.06 1.92
N GLY A 113 -9.26 -12.82 1.73
CA GLY A 113 -8.90 -12.09 0.55
C GLY A 113 -8.95 -10.58 0.69
N LEU A 114 -8.23 -9.97 -0.23
CA LEU A 114 -8.01 -8.54 -0.36
C LEU A 114 -8.43 -8.11 -1.77
N VAL A 115 -9.26 -7.10 -1.85
CA VAL A 115 -9.55 -6.38 -3.09
C VAL A 115 -9.16 -4.93 -2.87
N ALA A 116 -8.20 -4.42 -3.64
CA ALA A 116 -7.68 -3.08 -3.40
C ALA A 116 -7.47 -2.35 -4.72
N TRP A 117 -8.03 -1.14 -4.83
CA TRP A 117 -7.95 -0.31 -6.03
C TRP A 117 -7.14 0.97 -5.78
N ASN A 118 -6.22 1.32 -6.68
CA ASN A 118 -5.38 2.52 -6.57
C ASN A 118 -4.74 2.69 -5.18
N GLY A 119 -4.27 1.58 -4.59
CA GLY A 119 -3.75 1.61 -3.23
C GLY A 119 -2.32 2.14 -3.12
N ILE A 120 -2.00 2.72 -1.96
CA ILE A 120 -0.63 3.02 -1.56
C ILE A 120 -0.11 1.87 -0.69
N TYR A 121 0.90 1.14 -1.16
CA TYR A 121 1.47 0.01 -0.42
C TYR A 121 2.88 0.28 0.08
N ASN A 122 3.46 1.40 -0.34
CA ASN A 122 4.76 1.89 0.09
C ASN A 122 4.77 3.43 0.06
N TRP A 123 4.48 4.06 1.19
CA TRP A 123 4.47 5.52 1.34
C TRP A 123 5.85 6.14 1.18
N SER A 124 6.93 5.39 1.44
CA SER A 124 8.29 5.90 1.18
C SER A 124 8.54 6.23 -0.29
N MET A 125 7.71 5.73 -1.23
CA MET A 125 7.76 6.13 -2.64
C MET A 125 7.44 7.60 -2.90
N PHE A 126 6.77 8.30 -1.97
CA PHE A 126 6.57 9.75 -2.07
C PHE A 126 7.84 10.55 -1.72
N LEU A 127 8.82 9.93 -1.05
CA LEU A 127 10.05 10.62 -0.70
C LEU A 127 10.92 10.84 -1.95
N PRO A 128 11.45 12.06 -2.16
CA PRO A 128 12.15 12.38 -3.40
C PRO A 128 13.43 11.55 -3.63
N ASP A 129 14.05 11.05 -2.56
CA ASP A 129 15.25 10.22 -2.59
C ASP A 129 14.96 8.72 -2.78
N HIS A 130 13.70 8.31 -2.79
CA HIS A 130 13.31 6.94 -3.11
C HIS A 130 13.74 6.58 -4.54
N ARG A 131 14.22 5.33 -4.74
CA ARG A 131 14.75 4.85 -6.03
C ARG A 131 13.79 5.05 -7.19
N ILE A 132 12.48 4.96 -6.96
CA ILE A 132 11.45 5.14 -7.99
C ILE A 132 11.44 6.55 -8.59
N ASN A 133 11.90 7.54 -7.83
CA ASN A 133 11.97 8.95 -8.20
C ASN A 133 13.33 9.34 -8.78
N LYS A 134 14.29 8.41 -8.81
CA LYS A 134 15.63 8.60 -9.37
C LYS A 134 15.73 8.04 -10.79
N PRO A 135 16.55 8.65 -11.67
CA PRO A 135 16.78 8.12 -13.01
C PRO A 135 17.38 6.71 -12.93
N ALA A 136 16.93 5.81 -13.81
CA ALA A 136 17.36 4.41 -13.81
C ALA A 136 18.85 4.22 -14.09
N THR A 137 19.49 5.19 -14.76
CA THR A 137 20.93 5.20 -15.04
C THR A 137 21.51 6.58 -14.78
N PRO A 138 22.80 6.70 -14.36
CA PRO A 138 23.46 7.99 -14.14
C PRO A 138 23.51 8.89 -15.39
N ARG A 139 23.43 8.29 -16.58
CA ARG A 139 23.39 9.00 -17.88
C ARG A 139 21.95 9.24 -18.39
N GLY A 140 20.94 8.76 -17.67
CA GLY A 140 19.54 8.90 -18.03
C GLY A 140 19.09 10.34 -17.84
N ARG A 141 18.86 11.06 -18.94
CA ARG A 141 18.39 12.46 -18.91
C ARG A 141 16.91 12.61 -18.53
N LYS A 142 16.12 11.53 -18.59
CA LYS A 142 14.69 11.58 -18.28
C LYS A 142 14.46 11.25 -16.81
N LEU A 143 14.02 12.26 -16.05
CA LEU A 143 13.50 12.05 -14.71
C LEU A 143 12.28 11.12 -14.78
N PRO A 144 12.08 10.25 -13.78
CA PRO A 144 10.86 9.46 -13.67
C PRO A 144 9.63 10.38 -13.59
N SER A 145 8.49 9.90 -14.10
CA SER A 145 7.23 10.64 -13.98
C SER A 145 6.87 10.83 -12.51
N ARG A 146 6.59 12.09 -12.15
CA ARG A 146 5.97 12.44 -10.88
C ARG A 146 4.46 12.22 -10.97
N PRO A 147 3.76 12.07 -9.83
CA PRO A 147 2.31 12.11 -9.80
C PRO A 147 1.81 13.36 -10.53
N LYS A 148 0.86 13.18 -11.46
CA LYS A 148 0.30 14.29 -12.24
C LYS A 148 -0.43 15.25 -11.29
N GLU A 149 -0.18 16.55 -11.42
CA GLU A 149 -0.89 17.56 -10.64
C GLU A 149 -2.41 17.41 -10.80
N GLY A 150 -3.14 17.49 -9.68
CA GLY A 150 -4.58 17.22 -9.62
C GLY A 150 -5.00 15.75 -9.66
N SER A 151 -4.08 14.78 -9.81
CA SER A 151 -4.43 13.35 -9.68
C SER A 151 -4.64 12.94 -8.22
N ALA A 152 -5.39 11.85 -7.98
CA ALA A 152 -5.58 11.31 -6.63
C ALA A 152 -4.25 10.95 -5.94
N LEU A 153 -3.28 10.42 -6.69
CA LEU A 153 -1.95 10.13 -6.15
C LEU A 153 -1.20 11.42 -5.74
N HIS A 154 -1.39 12.51 -6.49
CA HIS A 154 -0.83 13.80 -6.13
C HIS A 154 -1.52 14.43 -4.91
N ALA A 155 -2.83 14.30 -4.78
CA ALA A 155 -3.54 14.73 -3.57
C ALA A 155 -3.00 14.02 -2.31
N LEU A 156 -2.84 12.70 -2.36
CA LEU A 156 -2.22 11.93 -1.27
C LEU A 156 -0.77 12.33 -0.98
N GLN A 157 -0.01 12.72 -2.03
CA GLN A 157 1.34 13.26 -1.85
C GLN A 157 1.34 14.56 -1.04
N MET A 158 0.36 15.43 -1.29
CA MET A 158 0.23 16.71 -0.59
C MET A 158 -0.24 16.53 0.85
N GLU A 159 -1.14 15.58 1.10
CA GLU A 159 -1.65 15.26 2.45
C GLU A 159 -0.66 14.47 3.30
N MET A 160 0.38 13.88 2.71
CA MET A 160 1.31 12.98 3.40
C MET A 160 1.89 13.58 4.70
N THR A 161 2.24 14.88 4.71
CA THR A 161 2.79 15.53 5.91
C THR A 161 1.77 15.72 7.02
N ASP A 162 0.49 15.72 6.67
CA ASP A 162 -0.62 15.88 7.60
C ASP A 162 -1.04 14.51 8.15
N LEU A 163 -0.93 13.45 7.34
CA LEU A 163 -1.25 12.08 7.72
C LEU A 163 -0.18 11.43 8.63
N PHE A 164 1.07 11.87 8.55
CA PHE A 164 2.20 11.27 9.25
C PHE A 164 2.96 12.27 10.11
N ARG A 165 3.29 11.91 11.36
CA ARG A 165 3.96 12.81 12.31
C ARG A 165 5.40 13.13 11.90
N LYS A 166 6.08 12.16 11.30
CA LYS A 166 7.49 12.24 10.90
C LYS A 166 7.77 11.30 9.73
N PRO A 167 8.82 11.53 8.92
CA PRO A 167 9.12 10.68 7.78
C PRO A 167 9.36 9.21 8.13
N ALA A 168 9.87 8.92 9.33
CA ALA A 168 10.06 7.55 9.82
C ALA A 168 8.75 6.75 9.87
N ASP A 169 7.60 7.40 10.04
CA ASP A 169 6.30 6.74 10.09
C ASP A 169 5.89 6.19 8.69
N LEU A 170 6.43 6.73 7.59
CA LEU A 170 6.22 6.18 6.23
C LEU A 170 6.88 4.80 6.04
N PHE A 171 7.83 4.46 6.90
CA PHE A 171 8.59 3.20 6.88
C PHE A 171 8.00 2.15 7.82
N ASP A 172 6.90 2.47 8.50
CA ASP A 172 6.15 1.49 9.28
C ASP A 172 5.57 0.42 8.34
N ASN A 173 5.70 -0.85 8.69
CA ASN A 173 5.21 -1.96 7.87
C ASN A 173 3.70 -1.95 7.70
N PHE A 174 2.94 -1.45 8.68
CA PHE A 174 1.49 -1.36 8.60
C PHE A 174 1.02 -0.15 7.81
N ALA A 175 1.82 0.93 7.73
CA ALA A 175 1.55 2.02 6.80
C ALA A 175 1.92 1.62 5.37
N SER A 176 3.07 0.96 5.22
CA SER A 176 3.66 0.55 3.96
C SER A 176 3.76 -0.98 3.86
N PRO A 177 2.64 -1.69 3.58
CA PRO A 177 2.60 -3.17 3.57
C PRO A 177 3.63 -3.86 2.67
N SER A 178 4.16 -3.21 1.63
CA SER A 178 5.28 -3.75 0.86
C SER A 178 6.51 -4.05 1.75
N LEU A 179 6.69 -3.32 2.85
CA LEU A 179 7.81 -3.46 3.77
C LEU A 179 7.74 -4.73 4.65
N PHE A 180 6.60 -5.43 4.70
CA PHE A 180 6.57 -6.79 5.23
C PHE A 180 7.49 -7.74 4.43
N PHE A 181 7.64 -7.50 3.13
CA PHE A 181 8.38 -8.39 2.22
C PHE A 181 9.79 -7.92 1.90
N GLN A 182 10.17 -6.71 2.31
CA GLN A 182 11.48 -6.14 1.98
C GLN A 182 11.83 -4.94 2.86
N THR A 183 13.13 -4.68 3.00
CA THR A 183 13.60 -3.41 3.56
C THR A 183 13.46 -2.28 2.52
N SER A 184 13.21 -1.04 2.96
CA SER A 184 13.12 0.14 2.08
C SER A 184 14.38 0.39 1.24
N GLY A 185 15.56 0.03 1.76
CA GLY A 185 16.84 0.31 1.11
C GLY A 185 17.22 1.79 1.12
N MET A 186 16.69 2.54 2.10
CA MET A 186 17.03 3.94 2.35
C MET A 186 16.78 4.26 3.83
N LEU A 187 17.46 5.28 4.35
CA LEU A 187 17.22 5.77 5.70
C LEU A 187 16.06 6.77 5.69
N PRO A 188 15.20 6.78 6.71
CA PRO A 188 14.19 7.82 6.84
C PRO A 188 14.89 9.18 7.03
N PRO A 189 14.48 10.22 6.30
CA PRO A 189 14.99 11.57 6.54
C PRO A 189 14.53 12.09 7.91
N SER A 190 15.28 13.03 8.50
CA SER A 190 14.93 13.54 9.84
C SER A 190 13.65 14.39 9.84
N THR A 191 13.42 15.13 8.75
CA THR A 191 12.21 15.92 8.52
C THR A 191 11.76 15.83 7.07
N PHE A 192 10.48 16.10 6.80
CA PHE A 192 9.95 16.16 5.45
C PHE A 192 10.61 17.27 4.61
N THR A 193 10.97 18.40 5.25
CA THR A 193 11.68 19.52 4.60
C THR A 193 13.12 19.18 4.25
N GLN A 194 13.85 18.44 5.09
CA GLN A 194 15.21 18.01 4.79
C GLN A 194 15.26 17.12 3.55
N ALA A 195 14.27 16.24 3.37
CA ALA A 195 14.17 15.39 2.19
C ALA A 195 14.06 16.22 0.89
N ALA A 196 13.25 17.28 0.92
CA ALA A 196 13.07 18.20 -0.20
C ALA A 196 14.35 19.04 -0.46
N VAL A 197 14.94 19.62 0.58
CA VAL A 197 16.13 20.48 0.49
C VAL A 197 17.36 19.70 0.03
N MET A 198 17.63 18.51 0.59
CA MET A 198 18.72 17.66 0.12
C MET A 198 18.53 17.28 -1.34
N THR A 199 17.30 16.99 -1.76
CA THR A 199 17.04 16.63 -3.17
C THR A 199 17.27 17.80 -4.10
N GLU A 200 16.84 19.01 -3.74
CA GLU A 200 17.11 20.22 -4.52
C GLU A 200 18.62 20.49 -4.60
N MET A 201 19.35 20.33 -3.51
CA MET A 201 20.81 20.46 -3.49
C MET A 201 21.50 19.39 -4.35
N LEU A 202 21.06 18.13 -4.28
CA LEU A 202 21.58 17.03 -5.10
C LEU A 202 21.31 17.25 -6.58
N ASN A 203 20.11 17.73 -6.94
CA ASN A 203 19.75 18.06 -8.32
C ASN A 203 20.66 19.18 -8.86
N ARG A 204 20.88 20.25 -8.07
CA ARG A 204 21.81 21.34 -8.40
C ARG A 204 23.26 20.87 -8.53
N MET A 205 23.74 20.00 -7.66
CA MET A 205 25.10 19.45 -7.78
C MET A 205 25.23 18.53 -8.99
N SER A 206 24.22 17.69 -9.27
CA SER A 206 24.23 16.78 -10.41
C SER A 206 24.19 17.49 -11.77
N SER A 207 23.59 18.69 -11.85
CA SER A 207 23.60 19.51 -13.06
C SER A 207 24.95 20.23 -13.27
N LEU A 208 25.72 20.44 -12.19
CA LEU A 208 27.04 21.07 -12.23
C LEU A 208 28.18 20.08 -12.47
N THR A 209 28.05 18.81 -12.04
CA THR A 209 29.09 17.80 -12.21
C THR A 209 28.82 16.92 -13.44
N SER A 210 29.59 17.11 -14.51
CA SER A 210 29.58 16.22 -15.67
C SER A 210 30.26 14.89 -15.35
N GLY A 211 29.58 13.99 -14.64
CA GLY A 211 29.95 12.56 -14.59
C GLY A 211 30.39 11.96 -13.25
N GLY A 212 30.31 12.69 -12.13
CA GLY A 212 30.55 12.12 -10.79
C GLY A 212 29.27 11.53 -10.17
N SER A 213 29.33 10.31 -9.63
CA SER A 213 28.23 9.78 -8.81
C SER A 213 28.16 10.60 -7.52
N VAL A 214 26.99 11.16 -7.21
CA VAL A 214 26.81 11.99 -6.01
C VAL A 214 27.02 11.18 -4.72
N SER A 215 26.90 9.86 -4.79
CA SER A 215 27.27 8.93 -3.72
C SER A 215 28.76 9.00 -3.38
N ASP A 216 29.63 9.26 -4.36
CA ASP A 216 31.08 9.34 -4.17
C ASP A 216 31.48 10.71 -3.58
N LEU A 217 30.73 11.77 -3.89
CA LEU A 217 30.93 13.10 -3.29
C LEU A 217 30.46 13.16 -1.83
N LEU A 218 29.35 12.50 -1.49
CA LEU A 218 28.89 12.36 -0.10
C LEU A 218 29.82 11.47 0.73
N ALA A 219 30.45 10.46 0.11
CA ALA A 219 31.49 9.66 0.74
C ALA A 219 32.78 10.47 0.96
N ALA A 220 33.13 11.38 0.03
CA ALA A 220 34.32 12.23 0.11
C ALA A 220 34.24 13.34 1.18
N THR A 221 33.04 13.76 1.60
CA THR A 221 32.84 14.74 2.69
C THR A 221 32.84 14.10 4.09
N GLY A 222 33.16 12.81 4.21
CA GLY A 222 33.20 12.11 5.50
C GLY A 222 31.83 11.79 6.09
N SER A 223 30.74 12.02 5.35
CA SER A 223 29.38 11.68 5.76
C SER A 223 29.14 10.19 5.53
N ALA A 224 29.45 9.37 6.54
CA ALA A 224 29.36 7.91 6.51
C ALA A 224 27.90 7.38 6.55
N PHE A 225 27.02 7.87 5.68
CA PHE A 225 25.66 7.34 5.51
C PHE A 225 25.54 6.61 4.17
N THR A 226 26.20 5.46 4.04
CA THR A 226 25.88 4.56 2.94
C THR A 226 24.44 4.09 3.12
N ALA A 227 23.54 4.49 2.21
CA ALA A 227 22.15 4.05 2.27
C ALA A 227 22.08 2.51 2.32
N PRO A 228 21.25 1.93 3.22
CA PRO A 228 21.16 0.49 3.36
C PRO A 228 20.72 -0.16 2.06
N ARG A 229 21.20 -1.37 1.77
CA ARG A 229 20.76 -2.09 0.57
C ARG A 229 19.36 -2.65 0.78
N ARG A 230 18.50 -2.50 -0.24
CA ARG A 230 17.20 -3.18 -0.27
C ARG A 230 17.41 -4.70 -0.28
N SER A 231 16.80 -5.38 0.67
CA SER A 231 16.86 -6.84 0.83
C SER A 231 15.44 -7.39 0.93
N ALA A 232 15.23 -8.60 0.41
CA ALA A 232 13.97 -9.31 0.55
C ALA A 232 13.87 -9.91 1.95
N LEU A 233 12.73 -9.70 2.60
CA LEU A 233 12.37 -10.31 3.88
C LEU A 233 11.51 -11.54 3.65
N MET A 234 11.50 -12.45 4.62
CA MET A 234 10.60 -13.59 4.61
C MET A 234 9.30 -13.23 5.33
N PHE A 235 8.24 -13.10 4.56
CA PHE A 235 6.89 -12.90 5.06
C PHE A 235 5.89 -13.75 4.26
N PRO A 236 4.94 -14.46 4.89
CA PRO A 236 4.74 -14.54 6.34
C PRO A 236 5.91 -15.21 7.07
N PRO A 237 6.14 -14.93 8.36
CA PRO A 237 7.18 -15.61 9.12
C PRO A 237 6.94 -17.12 9.14
N ARG A 238 7.99 -17.94 8.90
CA ARG A 238 7.85 -19.42 8.77
C ARG A 238 7.22 -20.12 9.97
N LYS A 239 7.40 -19.56 11.17
CA LYS A 239 6.85 -20.10 12.42
C LYS A 239 5.44 -19.57 12.72
N SER A 240 4.93 -18.66 11.89
CA SER A 240 3.57 -18.15 12.02
C SER A 240 2.59 -19.06 11.30
N THR A 241 1.34 -19.03 11.74
CA THR A 241 0.20 -19.68 11.10
C THR A 241 -0.45 -18.82 10.00
N LEU A 242 0.17 -17.68 9.68
CA LEU A 242 -0.32 -16.75 8.67
C LEU A 242 -0.08 -17.29 7.28
N LYS A 243 -1.04 -17.06 6.39
CA LYS A 243 -0.91 -17.32 4.96
C LYS A 243 -1.23 -16.05 4.18
N LEU A 244 -0.78 -15.97 2.94
CA LEU A 244 -1.11 -14.82 2.12
C LEU A 244 -2.58 -14.87 1.65
N PRO A 245 -3.31 -13.74 1.76
CA PRO A 245 -4.69 -13.65 1.28
C PRO A 245 -4.73 -13.80 -0.25
N ALA A 246 -5.83 -14.38 -0.76
CA ALA A 246 -6.14 -14.23 -2.18
C ALA A 246 -6.32 -12.74 -2.48
N SER A 247 -5.62 -12.21 -3.46
CA SER A 247 -5.55 -10.76 -3.66
C SER A 247 -5.92 -10.38 -5.09
N LEU A 248 -6.75 -9.34 -5.22
CA LEU A 248 -7.04 -8.64 -6.46
C LEU A 248 -6.61 -7.18 -6.29
N LEU A 249 -5.48 -6.84 -6.91
CA LEU A 249 -4.94 -5.49 -6.91
C LEU A 249 -5.32 -4.82 -8.23
N LEU A 250 -6.10 -3.75 -8.16
CA LEU A 250 -6.54 -2.98 -9.31
C LEU A 250 -5.82 -1.63 -9.34
N HIS A 251 -5.53 -1.14 -10.52
CA HIS A 251 -5.00 0.21 -10.71
C HIS A 251 -5.56 0.83 -11.98
N ASP A 252 -5.61 2.15 -11.99
CA ASP A 252 -5.94 2.89 -13.21
C ASP A 252 -4.80 2.81 -14.21
N SER A 253 -5.14 3.01 -15.48
CA SER A 253 -4.16 3.16 -16.54
C SER A 253 -3.25 4.36 -16.23
N PRO A 254 -1.92 4.23 -16.40
CA PRO A 254 -1.05 5.39 -16.27
C PRO A 254 -1.38 6.40 -17.37
N PRO A 255 -1.36 7.72 -17.10
CA PRO A 255 -1.63 8.72 -18.11
C PRO A 255 -0.66 8.56 -19.29
N LEU A 256 -1.23 8.23 -20.46
CA LEU A 256 -0.61 8.01 -21.78
C LEU A 256 0.92 8.24 -21.85
N GLN A 257 1.69 7.17 -21.71
CA GLN A 257 3.00 7.05 -22.37
C GLN A 257 2.85 6.22 -23.64
N THR A 258 2.84 6.92 -24.77
CA THR A 258 2.84 6.36 -26.13
C THR A 258 4.19 5.71 -26.42
N THR A 259 4.46 4.53 -25.86
CA THR A 259 5.57 3.69 -26.34
C THR A 259 5.11 2.27 -26.57
N LYS A 260 5.43 1.79 -27.78
CA LYS A 260 5.04 0.52 -28.38
C LYS A 260 5.32 -0.69 -27.47
N ARG A 261 4.40 -1.65 -27.54
CA ARG A 261 4.48 -3.07 -27.15
C ARG A 261 5.89 -3.56 -26.74
N GLY A 262 6.19 -3.42 -25.47
CA GLY A 262 7.28 -4.08 -24.76
C GLY A 262 6.90 -4.11 -23.28
N LYS A 263 7.38 -5.09 -22.51
CA LYS A 263 7.10 -5.24 -21.05
C LYS A 263 7.18 -3.87 -20.36
N ARG A 264 6.03 -3.23 -20.14
CA ARG A 264 5.90 -1.93 -19.49
C ARG A 264 6.37 -2.12 -18.06
N ARG A 265 7.45 -1.46 -17.67
CA ARG A 265 7.69 -1.16 -16.26
C ARG A 265 7.17 0.24 -16.05
N ALA A 266 6.22 0.40 -15.13
CA ALA A 266 5.78 1.72 -14.68
C ALA A 266 7.02 2.56 -14.35
N ALA A 267 7.23 3.64 -15.10
CA ALA A 267 8.30 4.58 -14.83
C ALA A 267 7.77 5.60 -13.83
N GLY A 268 8.46 5.77 -12.70
CA GLY A 268 8.07 6.74 -11.68
C GLY A 268 6.96 6.26 -10.75
N HIS A 269 6.52 7.17 -9.88
CA HIS A 269 5.56 6.87 -8.83
C HIS A 269 4.12 6.93 -9.39
N THR A 270 3.52 5.76 -9.61
CA THR A 270 2.14 5.58 -10.08
C THR A 270 1.41 4.52 -9.26
N PHE A 271 0.08 4.47 -9.33
CA PHE A 271 -0.71 3.39 -8.73
C PHE A 271 -0.38 2.01 -9.34
N GLU A 272 -0.12 1.96 -10.65
CA GLU A 272 0.40 0.76 -11.32
C GLU A 272 1.71 0.29 -10.67
N ALA A 273 2.65 1.22 -10.40
CA ALA A 273 3.93 0.87 -9.78
C ALA A 273 3.76 0.34 -8.34
N GLN A 274 2.88 0.97 -7.56
CA GLN A 274 2.51 0.52 -6.21
C GLN A 274 1.93 -0.90 -6.25
N ALA A 275 0.89 -1.12 -7.04
CA ALA A 275 0.20 -2.41 -7.14
C ALA A 275 1.10 -3.51 -7.72
N SER A 276 1.89 -3.19 -8.75
CA SER A 276 2.85 -4.11 -9.35
C SER A 276 3.96 -4.52 -8.38
N GLU A 277 4.46 -3.58 -7.56
CA GLU A 277 5.47 -3.90 -6.54
C GLU A 277 4.89 -4.88 -5.51
N LEU A 278 3.74 -4.57 -4.91
CA LEU A 278 3.12 -5.45 -3.92
C LEU A 278 2.77 -6.82 -4.51
N ALA A 279 2.16 -6.87 -5.70
CA ALA A 279 1.86 -8.13 -6.39
C ALA A 279 3.10 -8.99 -6.58
N SER A 280 4.20 -8.39 -7.06
CA SER A 280 5.46 -9.12 -7.26
C SER A 280 6.04 -9.65 -5.95
N LEU A 281 5.94 -8.90 -4.87
CA LEU A 281 6.43 -9.31 -3.56
C LEU A 281 5.62 -10.48 -2.99
N MET A 282 4.29 -10.40 -3.08
CA MET A 282 3.39 -11.47 -2.61
C MET A 282 3.58 -12.75 -3.43
N ARG A 283 3.65 -12.67 -4.76
CA ARG A 283 3.89 -13.84 -5.63
C ARG A 283 5.22 -14.53 -5.33
N LYS A 284 6.30 -13.75 -5.20
CA LYS A 284 7.63 -14.27 -4.80
C LYS A 284 7.61 -14.92 -3.42
N SER A 285 6.79 -14.42 -2.51
CA SER A 285 6.62 -15.04 -1.19
C SER A 285 5.90 -16.38 -1.30
N LEU A 286 4.80 -16.46 -2.06
CA LEU A 286 4.08 -17.71 -2.31
C LEU A 286 5.01 -18.78 -2.90
N GLU A 287 5.79 -18.42 -3.92
CA GLU A 287 6.77 -19.31 -4.55
C GLU A 287 7.78 -19.85 -3.52
N LYS A 288 8.34 -18.96 -2.69
CA LYS A 288 9.41 -19.31 -1.74
C LYS A 288 8.94 -20.07 -0.51
N LEU A 289 7.71 -19.81 -0.04
CA LEU A 289 7.23 -20.30 1.25
C LEU A 289 6.16 -21.38 1.12
N GLU A 290 5.21 -21.23 0.20
CA GLU A 290 4.07 -22.16 0.06
C GLU A 290 4.32 -23.19 -1.04
N PHE A 291 4.78 -22.74 -2.21
CA PHE A 291 4.87 -23.60 -3.40
C PHE A 291 6.11 -24.46 -3.45
N LYS A 292 7.23 -24.01 -2.84
CA LYS A 292 8.44 -24.84 -2.71
C LYS A 292 8.15 -26.20 -2.06
N SER A 293 7.19 -26.28 -1.14
CA SER A 293 6.75 -27.53 -0.55
C SER A 293 5.89 -28.36 -1.49
N ARG A 294 5.07 -27.74 -2.34
CA ARG A 294 4.20 -28.43 -3.31
C ARG A 294 4.98 -28.98 -4.51
N LEU A 295 5.92 -28.21 -5.05
CA LEU A 295 6.82 -28.61 -6.12
C LEU A 295 7.65 -29.87 -5.81
N GLN A 296 7.82 -30.21 -4.53
CA GLN A 296 8.50 -31.46 -4.14
C GLN A 296 7.65 -32.72 -4.40
N TRP A 297 6.33 -32.56 -4.51
CA TRP A 297 5.38 -33.66 -4.66
C TRP A 297 4.64 -33.65 -5.99
N ASP A 298 4.58 -32.49 -6.64
CA ASP A 298 3.89 -32.26 -7.91
C ASP A 298 4.84 -31.52 -8.85
N GLU A 299 5.55 -32.28 -9.69
CA GLU A 299 6.52 -31.74 -10.66
C GLU A 299 5.84 -30.94 -11.79
N ASP A 300 4.56 -31.22 -12.07
CA ASP A 300 3.76 -30.53 -13.07
C ASP A 300 3.08 -29.26 -12.53
N PHE A 301 3.31 -28.92 -11.25
CA PHE A 301 2.73 -27.74 -10.62
C PHE A 301 3.28 -26.44 -11.22
N ASP A 302 2.43 -25.74 -11.97
CA ASP A 302 2.72 -24.40 -12.48
C ASP A 302 2.61 -23.34 -11.38
N ALA A 303 3.74 -23.11 -10.69
CA ALA A 303 3.86 -22.15 -9.62
C ALA A 303 3.63 -20.70 -10.07
N GLU A 304 3.98 -20.36 -11.31
CA GLU A 304 3.78 -19.00 -11.84
C GLU A 304 2.29 -18.75 -12.03
N THR A 305 1.60 -19.64 -12.75
CA THR A 305 0.15 -19.54 -12.97
C THR A 305 -0.63 -19.55 -11.66
N GLU A 306 -0.27 -20.40 -10.68
CA GLU A 306 -0.95 -20.41 -9.38
C GLU A 306 -0.66 -19.13 -8.56
N ALA A 307 0.57 -18.58 -8.63
CA ALA A 307 0.89 -17.29 -8.00
C ALA A 307 0.04 -16.16 -8.60
N GLU A 308 -0.11 -16.13 -9.93
CA GLU A 308 -0.94 -15.14 -10.62
C GLU A 308 -2.43 -15.31 -10.32
N ARG A 309 -2.91 -16.56 -10.23
CA ARG A 309 -4.29 -16.86 -9.83
C ARG A 309 -4.59 -16.39 -8.41
N ARG A 310 -3.62 -16.57 -7.49
CA ARG A 310 -3.75 -16.18 -6.07
C ARG A 310 -3.61 -14.68 -5.86
N VAL A 311 -2.74 -14.01 -6.63
CA VAL A 311 -2.49 -12.56 -6.55
C VAL A 311 -2.66 -11.96 -7.96
N LYS A 312 -3.88 -11.55 -8.29
CA LYS A 312 -4.23 -10.95 -9.58
C LYS A 312 -3.92 -9.44 -9.56
N LEU A 313 -3.36 -8.95 -10.67
CA LEU A 313 -3.11 -7.54 -10.92
C LEU A 313 -3.91 -7.13 -12.17
N VAL A 314 -4.73 -6.08 -12.08
CA VAL A 314 -5.64 -5.69 -13.17
C VAL A 314 -5.60 -4.18 -13.42
N ASP A 315 -5.34 -3.80 -14.66
CA ASP A 315 -5.55 -2.45 -15.17
C ASP A 315 -7.05 -2.26 -15.48
N VAL A 316 -7.70 -1.33 -14.80
CA VAL A 316 -9.14 -1.06 -14.94
C VAL A 316 -9.47 0.11 -15.87
N GLY A 317 -8.47 0.67 -16.56
CA GLY A 317 -8.63 1.84 -17.42
C GLY A 317 -8.58 3.16 -16.66
N ASP A 318 -8.94 4.25 -17.33
CA ASP A 318 -9.03 5.57 -16.72
C ASP A 318 -10.36 5.70 -15.99
N ASN A 319 -10.31 6.09 -14.72
CA ASN A 319 -11.49 6.29 -13.86
C ASN A 319 -11.58 7.73 -13.37
N GLU A 320 -12.78 8.19 -13.05
CA GLU A 320 -13.01 9.54 -12.55
C GLU A 320 -12.76 9.60 -11.03
N TYR A 321 -11.71 10.31 -10.64
CA TYR A 321 -11.36 10.61 -9.25
C TYR A 321 -11.32 9.36 -8.35
N LEU A 322 -12.25 9.27 -7.38
CA LEU A 322 -12.32 8.22 -6.34
C LEU A 322 -13.40 7.17 -6.63
N GLN A 323 -13.98 7.17 -7.83
CA GLN A 323 -15.03 6.22 -8.20
C GLN A 323 -14.49 5.18 -9.18
N LEU A 324 -14.68 3.90 -8.82
CA LEU A 324 -14.31 2.80 -9.68
C LEU A 324 -15.30 2.67 -10.83
N GLY A 325 -14.84 2.75 -12.07
CA GLY A 325 -15.66 2.61 -13.26
C GLY A 325 -16.13 1.17 -13.48
N GLU A 326 -17.06 1.03 -14.44
CA GLU A 326 -17.80 -0.21 -14.72
C GLU A 326 -16.89 -1.44 -14.86
N ARG A 327 -15.83 -1.33 -15.68
CA ARG A 327 -14.84 -2.41 -15.86
C ARG A 327 -14.25 -2.89 -14.55
N GLY A 328 -13.90 -1.97 -13.66
CA GLY A 328 -13.35 -2.30 -12.35
C GLY A 328 -14.38 -2.99 -11.47
N GLN A 329 -15.62 -2.50 -11.46
CA GLN A 329 -16.71 -3.12 -10.71
C GLN A 329 -16.99 -4.54 -11.20
N GLU A 330 -17.08 -4.77 -12.52
CA GLU A 330 -17.26 -6.11 -13.10
C GLU A 330 -16.17 -7.09 -12.69
N VAL A 331 -14.90 -6.66 -12.75
CA VAL A 331 -13.75 -7.50 -12.38
C VAL A 331 -13.83 -7.90 -10.90
N ILE A 332 -14.21 -6.97 -10.03
CA ILE A 332 -14.39 -7.26 -8.60
C ILE A 332 -15.56 -8.21 -8.38
N THR A 333 -16.72 -7.95 -8.99
CA THR A 333 -17.91 -8.79 -8.87
C THR A 333 -17.59 -10.23 -9.25
N ARG A 334 -17.02 -10.48 -10.43
CA ARG A 334 -16.62 -11.83 -10.86
C ARG A 334 -15.65 -12.49 -9.89
N TRP A 335 -14.68 -11.73 -9.37
CA TRP A 335 -13.70 -12.25 -8.42
C TRP A 335 -14.32 -12.65 -7.08
N LEU A 336 -15.35 -11.93 -6.63
CA LEU A 336 -16.11 -12.22 -5.42
C LEU A 336 -17.07 -13.39 -5.61
N GLU A 337 -17.80 -13.44 -6.72
CA GLU A 337 -18.70 -14.55 -7.10
C GLU A 337 -17.95 -15.89 -7.07
N ASP A 338 -16.80 -15.98 -7.74
CA ASP A 338 -15.90 -17.15 -7.75
C ASP A 338 -15.53 -17.68 -6.33
N ARG A 339 -15.68 -16.85 -5.30
CA ARG A 339 -15.21 -17.10 -3.92
C ARG A 339 -16.33 -17.24 -2.89
N PHE A 340 -17.50 -16.70 -3.17
CA PHE A 340 -18.67 -16.91 -2.33
C PHE A 340 -19.47 -18.14 -2.77
N GLU A 341 -19.30 -18.59 -4.02
CA GLU A 341 -19.91 -19.82 -4.56
C GLU A 341 -19.05 -21.08 -4.36
N SER A 342 -17.78 -20.93 -3.97
CA SER A 342 -16.81 -22.02 -3.75
C SER A 342 -16.82 -22.56 -2.32
#